data_AF-A0AA36NM21-F1
#
_entry.id   AF-A0AA36NM21-F1
#
_cell.length_a   1.000
_cell.length_b   1.000
_cell.length_c   1.000
_cell.angle_alpha   90.00
_cell.angle_beta   90.00
_cell.angle_gamma   90.00
#
_symmetry.space_group_name_H-M   'P 1'
#
loop_
_entity.id
_entity.type
_entity.pdbx_description
1 polymer ?
#
loop_
_entity_poly.entity_id
_entity_poly.type
_entity_poly.pdbx_seq_one_letter_code
_entity_poly.pdbx_strand_id
1 'polypeptide(L)'
;MAVDEPAVSMPAGRIDARGGVAWKVRTGAKPASARPKAEPRPPKWEASAAKATYGRAARKPGGAEVKSMTEKRLQNFKAKQAETLHAMRSRADKGAWDKLHNAHFDWWAFPIDDGSKPDFNISSEADVDVLRNDAEWLEGYHEALSLACHAWGWDLAAQRRIDPLSKGMGWTDWDVRLAKMCRSVYLFEEVELLASLQKFAREVQAKEKEGKSFFYGMICGHRAAEAWMSCSTSSYPGALEPLELAVRKALNQRLSVTEAPRILIYGMEQWDRESDFVVGC
;
A
#
# COMPACT_ATOMS: atom_id res chain seq x y z
N MET A 1 -46.15 -16.65 41.96
CA MET A 1 -45.05 -15.67 42.06
C MET A 1 -44.75 -15.21 40.64
N ALA A 2 -45.27 -14.05 40.26
CA ALA A 2 -44.98 -13.45 38.95
C ALA A 2 -43.71 -12.60 39.12
N VAL A 3 -42.71 -12.86 38.28
CA VAL A 3 -41.47 -12.09 38.20
C VAL A 3 -41.68 -11.00 37.15
N ASP A 4 -41.64 -9.74 37.59
CA ASP A 4 -41.62 -8.56 36.73
C ASP A 4 -40.28 -8.49 35.99
N GLU A 5 -40.30 -8.58 34.67
CA GLU A 5 -39.16 -8.23 33.82
C GLU A 5 -39.16 -6.70 33.56
N PRO A 6 -38.02 -6.00 33.77
CA PRO A 6 -37.95 -4.57 33.52
C PRO A 6 -37.92 -4.26 32.02
N ALA A 7 -38.81 -3.35 31.60
CA ALA A 7 -38.88 -2.85 30.24
C ALA A 7 -37.57 -2.18 29.80
N VAL A 8 -36.98 -2.69 28.72
CA VAL A 8 -35.79 -2.11 28.07
C VAL A 8 -36.20 -0.83 27.33
N SER A 9 -35.88 0.32 27.89
CA SER A 9 -36.08 1.64 27.28
C SER A 9 -35.15 1.82 26.07
N MET A 10 -35.72 1.86 24.87
CA MET A 10 -35.01 2.19 23.63
C MET A 10 -34.69 3.69 23.58
N PRO A 11 -33.44 4.11 23.25
CA PRO A 11 -33.09 5.52 23.15
C PRO A 11 -33.74 6.18 21.93
N ALA A 12 -34.28 7.39 22.11
CA ALA A 12 -34.87 8.19 21.05
C ALA A 12 -33.84 8.50 19.94
N GLY A 13 -34.13 8.05 18.71
CA GLY A 13 -33.33 8.37 17.53
C GLY A 13 -33.48 9.85 17.15
N ARG A 14 -32.36 10.53 16.87
CA ARG A 14 -32.40 11.84 16.20
C ARG A 14 -32.45 11.62 14.69
N ILE A 15 -33.48 12.18 14.06
CA ILE A 15 -33.60 12.26 12.61
C ILE A 15 -32.77 13.47 12.17
N ASP A 16 -31.80 13.28 11.28
CA ASP A 16 -31.06 14.40 10.71
C ASP A 16 -31.88 15.14 9.64
N ALA A 17 -31.45 16.34 9.26
CA ALA A 17 -32.15 17.21 8.31
C ALA A 17 -32.27 16.63 6.89
N ARG A 18 -31.69 15.44 6.62
CA ARG A 18 -31.79 14.73 5.33
C ARG A 18 -32.65 13.47 5.42
N GLY A 19 -33.36 13.25 6.54
CA GLY A 19 -34.17 12.05 6.74
C GLY A 19 -33.35 10.78 6.98
N GLY A 20 -32.05 10.92 7.23
CA GLY A 20 -31.18 9.82 7.63
C GLY A 20 -31.40 9.49 9.11
N VAL A 21 -31.79 8.25 9.40
CA VAL A 21 -31.78 7.74 10.77
C VAL A 21 -30.36 7.25 11.06
N ALA A 22 -29.53 8.13 11.64
CA ALA A 22 -28.19 7.77 12.08
C ALA A 22 -28.27 6.99 13.40
N TRP A 23 -28.30 5.66 13.32
CA TRP A 23 -28.20 4.81 14.50
C TRP A 23 -26.80 4.94 15.09
N LYS A 24 -26.67 5.62 16.23
CA LYS A 24 -25.48 5.51 17.08
C LYS A 24 -25.49 4.14 17.74
N VAL A 25 -25.03 3.12 17.02
CA VAL A 25 -24.79 1.80 17.61
C VAL A 25 -23.65 1.95 18.61
N ARG A 26 -23.96 1.81 19.91
CA ARG A 26 -22.94 1.64 20.95
C ARG A 26 -22.32 0.25 20.77
N THR A 27 -21.34 0.14 19.88
CA THR A 27 -20.67 -1.13 19.58
C THR A 27 -19.78 -1.62 20.72
N GLY A 28 -19.54 -0.80 21.74
CA GLY A 28 -18.55 -1.07 22.79
C GLY A 28 -17.10 -1.12 22.27
N ALA A 29 -16.89 -0.92 20.97
CA ALA A 29 -15.57 -0.97 20.37
C ALA A 29 -14.78 0.27 20.79
N LYS A 30 -13.56 0.05 21.29
CA LYS A 30 -12.61 1.13 21.55
C LYS A 30 -12.44 2.00 20.29
N PRO A 31 -12.24 3.33 20.46
CA PRO A 31 -11.96 4.21 19.33
C PRO A 31 -10.78 3.66 18.53
N ALA A 32 -10.74 3.90 17.22
CA ALA A 32 -9.71 3.34 16.35
C ALA A 32 -8.28 3.63 16.86
N SER A 33 -8.08 4.78 17.51
CA SER A 33 -6.84 5.18 18.17
C SER A 33 -6.41 4.29 19.35
N ALA A 34 -7.35 3.59 20.01
CA ALA A 34 -7.11 2.74 21.17
C ALA A 34 -7.17 1.23 20.83
N ARG A 35 -7.25 0.87 19.55
CA ARG A 35 -7.16 -0.54 19.11
C ARG A 35 -5.69 -0.95 19.01
N PRO A 36 -5.35 -2.23 19.23
CA PRO A 36 -4.01 -2.75 18.97
C PRO A 36 -3.58 -2.37 17.56
N LYS A 37 -2.32 -1.97 17.41
CA LYS A 37 -1.75 -1.58 16.12
C LYS A 37 -1.80 -2.79 15.18
N ALA A 38 -2.20 -2.58 13.93
CA ALA A 38 -2.19 -3.64 12.94
C ALA A 38 -0.74 -3.96 12.57
N GLU A 39 -0.32 -5.19 12.81
CA GLU A 39 0.94 -5.72 12.28
C GLU A 39 0.78 -5.93 10.77
N PRO A 40 1.78 -5.55 9.94
CA PRO A 40 1.75 -5.88 8.52
C PRO A 40 1.61 -7.40 8.37
N ARG A 41 0.64 -7.82 7.56
CA ARG A 41 0.42 -9.24 7.32
C ARG A 41 1.57 -9.77 6.47
N PRO A 42 2.19 -10.90 6.83
CA PRO A 42 3.16 -11.53 5.95
C PRO A 42 2.49 -11.87 4.59
N PRO A 43 3.27 -11.99 3.52
CA PRO A 43 2.81 -12.61 2.29
C PRO A 43 2.10 -13.95 2.56
N LYS A 44 1.05 -14.24 1.80
CA LYS A 44 0.26 -15.46 1.97
C LYS A 44 1.08 -16.74 1.83
N TRP A 45 2.18 -16.71 1.09
CA TRP A 45 3.10 -17.85 0.94
C TRP A 45 4.03 -18.04 2.15
N GLU A 46 4.36 -16.98 2.91
CA GLU A 46 5.15 -17.08 4.15
C GLU A 46 4.31 -17.51 5.36
N ALA A 47 3.02 -17.19 5.33
CA ALA A 47 2.08 -17.57 6.38
C ALA A 47 1.82 -19.08 6.36
N SER A 48 2.76 -19.86 6.92
CA SER A 48 2.51 -21.25 7.30
C SER A 48 1.15 -21.33 8.00
N ALA A 49 0.32 -22.29 7.58
CA ALA A 49 -1.14 -22.32 7.66
C ALA A 49 -1.80 -22.23 9.06
N ALA A 50 -1.09 -21.87 10.12
CA ALA A 50 -1.54 -22.02 11.50
C ALA A 50 -2.08 -20.75 12.20
N LYS A 51 -1.73 -19.51 11.79
CA LYS A 51 -2.10 -18.32 12.60
C LYS A 51 -2.59 -17.07 11.87
N ALA A 52 -2.33 -16.89 10.58
CA ALA A 52 -2.82 -15.72 9.87
C ALA A 52 -4.28 -15.93 9.43
N THR A 53 -5.23 -15.32 10.13
CA THR A 53 -6.64 -15.26 9.70
C THR A 53 -6.82 -14.22 8.60
N TYR A 54 -6.79 -14.67 7.35
CA TYR A 54 -7.19 -13.85 6.20
C TYR A 54 -8.71 -13.63 6.23
N GLY A 55 -9.13 -12.36 6.13
CA GLY A 55 -10.54 -11.95 6.21
C GLY A 55 -11.40 -12.49 5.07
N ARG A 56 -12.71 -12.66 5.35
CA ARG A 56 -13.73 -13.51 4.68
C ARG A 56 -13.41 -15.00 4.79
N ALA A 57 -13.99 -15.63 5.82
CA ALA A 57 -14.14 -17.07 5.98
C ALA A 57 -13.04 -17.85 5.24
N ALA A 58 -11.81 -17.78 5.78
CA ALA A 58 -10.63 -18.39 5.20
C ALA A 58 -10.96 -19.84 4.85
N ARG A 59 -11.24 -20.10 3.56
CA ARG A 59 -11.31 -21.46 3.03
C ARG A 59 -9.96 -22.06 3.39
N LYS A 60 -9.97 -23.20 4.08
CA LYS A 60 -8.75 -23.96 4.39
C LYS A 60 -7.87 -23.91 3.14
N PRO A 61 -6.60 -23.49 3.26
CA PRO A 61 -5.67 -23.70 2.17
C PRO A 61 -5.61 -25.22 2.00
N GLY A 62 -6.36 -25.75 1.03
CA GLY A 62 -6.01 -27.05 0.46
C GLY A 62 -4.55 -26.88 0.03
N GLY A 63 -3.71 -27.85 0.39
CA GLY A 63 -2.27 -27.85 0.10
C GLY A 63 -2.00 -27.90 -1.40
N ALA A 64 -2.48 -26.89 -2.13
CA ALA A 64 -2.23 -26.67 -3.52
C ALA A 64 -0.78 -26.22 -3.59
N GLU A 65 0.00 -27.07 -4.24
CA GLU A 65 1.36 -26.82 -4.69
C GLU A 65 1.50 -25.37 -5.16
N VAL A 66 2.51 -24.68 -4.64
CA VAL A 66 2.85 -23.31 -5.02
C VAL A 66 3.29 -23.35 -6.48
N LYS A 67 2.35 -23.08 -7.39
CA LYS A 67 2.64 -23.04 -8.82
C LYS A 67 3.40 -21.75 -9.12
N SER A 68 4.63 -21.87 -9.61
CA SER A 68 5.38 -20.74 -10.12
C SER A 68 4.66 -20.09 -11.30
N MET A 69 4.95 -18.82 -11.55
CA MET A 69 4.43 -18.09 -12.70
C MET A 69 4.81 -18.78 -14.01
N THR A 70 3.82 -19.35 -14.69
CA THR A 70 4.00 -19.92 -16.03
C THR A 70 4.21 -18.81 -17.06
N GLU A 71 4.91 -19.08 -18.15
CA GLU A 71 5.09 -18.15 -19.27
C GLU A 71 3.77 -17.56 -19.79
N LYS A 72 2.76 -18.40 -20.01
CA LYS A 72 1.42 -17.97 -20.44
C LYS A 72 0.80 -16.94 -19.48
N ARG A 73 1.03 -17.12 -18.18
CA ARG A 73 0.52 -16.22 -17.13
C ARG A 73 1.26 -14.89 -17.15
N LEU A 74 2.59 -14.91 -17.28
CA LEU A 74 3.40 -13.71 -17.47
C LEU A 74 2.95 -12.91 -18.69
N GLN A 75 2.75 -13.58 -19.84
CA GLN A 75 2.27 -12.93 -21.06
C GLN A 75 0.88 -12.31 -20.87
N ASN A 76 -0.01 -12.95 -20.10
CA ASN A 76 -1.31 -12.36 -19.75
C ASN A 76 -1.18 -11.10 -18.89
N PHE A 77 -0.23 -11.07 -17.94
CA PHE A 77 0.08 -9.88 -17.15
C PHE A 77 0.53 -8.73 -18.06
N LYS A 78 1.52 -8.99 -18.92
CA LYS A 78 2.07 -8.00 -19.86
C LYS A 78 1.00 -7.45 -20.81
N ALA A 79 0.23 -8.33 -21.44
CA ALA A 79 -0.82 -7.92 -22.38
C ALA A 79 -1.89 -7.03 -21.71
N LYS A 80 -2.34 -7.39 -20.51
CA LYS A 80 -3.35 -6.61 -19.77
C LYS A 80 -2.80 -5.28 -19.26
N GLN A 81 -1.56 -5.27 -18.81
CA GLN A 81 -0.88 -4.06 -18.37
C GLN A 81 -0.69 -3.10 -19.55
N ALA A 82 -0.20 -3.57 -20.70
CA ALA A 82 -0.02 -2.75 -21.90
C ALA A 82 -1.34 -2.14 -22.40
N GLU A 83 -2.41 -2.94 -22.50
CA GLU A 83 -3.76 -2.46 -22.84
C GLU A 83 -4.22 -1.35 -21.88
N THR A 84 -3.97 -1.54 -20.58
CA THR A 84 -4.37 -0.61 -19.54
C THR A 84 -3.56 0.68 -19.57
N LEU A 85 -2.24 0.60 -19.71
CA LEU A 85 -1.37 1.75 -19.81
C LEU A 85 -1.72 2.60 -21.02
N HIS A 86 -1.99 1.99 -22.17
CA HIS A 86 -2.48 2.71 -23.33
C HIS A 86 -3.75 3.52 -23.01
N ALA A 87 -4.71 2.91 -22.33
CA ALA A 87 -5.94 3.59 -21.91
C ALA A 87 -5.69 4.68 -20.84
N MET A 88 -4.78 4.45 -19.88
CA MET A 88 -4.43 5.43 -18.84
C MET A 88 -3.73 6.65 -19.44
N ARG A 89 -2.71 6.44 -20.29
CA ARG A 89 -2.00 7.49 -21.05
C ARG A 89 -2.99 8.32 -21.86
N SER A 90 -3.83 7.67 -22.67
CA SER A 90 -4.83 8.39 -23.49
C SER A 90 -5.82 9.22 -22.65
N ARG A 91 -6.14 8.80 -21.42
CA ARG A 91 -6.98 9.58 -20.51
C ARG A 91 -6.22 10.73 -19.87
N ALA A 92 -4.98 10.50 -19.44
CA ALA A 92 -4.11 11.53 -18.89
C ALA A 92 -3.86 12.66 -19.90
N ASP A 93 -3.53 12.33 -21.14
CA ASP A 93 -3.30 13.28 -22.24
C ASP A 93 -4.53 14.17 -22.51
N LYS A 94 -5.73 13.61 -22.31
CA LYS A 94 -7.01 14.32 -22.51
C LYS A 94 -7.50 15.03 -21.24
N GLY A 95 -6.74 14.99 -20.14
CA GLY A 95 -7.18 15.47 -18.83
C GLY A 95 -8.45 14.76 -18.31
N ALA A 96 -8.74 13.54 -18.78
CA ALA A 96 -9.95 12.80 -18.49
C ALA A 96 -9.81 11.95 -17.21
N TRP A 97 -9.39 12.60 -16.12
CA TRP A 97 -9.06 11.95 -14.84
C TRP A 97 -10.24 11.21 -14.22
N ASP A 98 -11.47 11.74 -14.32
CA ASP A 98 -12.69 11.06 -13.86
C ASP A 98 -12.88 9.68 -14.51
N LYS A 99 -12.49 9.54 -15.78
CA LYS A 99 -12.56 8.24 -16.49
C LYS A 99 -11.50 7.27 -16.01
N LEU A 100 -10.34 7.78 -15.56
CA LEU A 100 -9.29 6.96 -14.97
C LEU A 100 -9.74 6.44 -13.59
N HIS A 101 -10.33 7.31 -12.75
CA HIS A 101 -10.86 6.92 -11.44
C HIS A 101 -11.83 5.74 -11.51
N ASN A 102 -12.74 5.77 -12.49
CA ASN A 102 -13.79 4.76 -12.67
C ASN A 102 -13.34 3.49 -13.40
N ALA A 103 -12.08 3.39 -13.83
CA ALA A 103 -11.61 2.21 -14.55
C ALA A 103 -11.24 1.07 -13.59
N HIS A 104 -11.44 -0.17 -14.02
CA HIS A 104 -11.17 -1.36 -13.22
C HIS A 104 -9.89 -2.05 -13.67
N PHE A 105 -8.75 -1.66 -13.09
CA PHE A 105 -7.44 -2.22 -13.46
C PHE A 105 -6.63 -2.75 -12.28
N ASP A 106 -7.15 -2.63 -11.05
CA ASP A 106 -6.37 -2.90 -9.84
C ASP A 106 -5.75 -4.30 -9.79
N TRP A 107 -6.39 -5.32 -10.39
CA TRP A 107 -5.95 -6.72 -10.25
C TRP A 107 -4.63 -7.01 -10.96
N TRP A 108 -4.44 -6.49 -12.17
CA TRP A 108 -3.25 -6.76 -12.97
C TRP A 108 -2.26 -5.61 -12.97
N ALA A 109 -2.71 -4.38 -12.70
CA ALA A 109 -1.83 -3.23 -12.54
C ALA A 109 -1.16 -3.21 -11.15
N PHE A 110 -1.86 -3.65 -10.11
CA PHE A 110 -1.37 -3.68 -8.73
C PHE A 110 -1.59 -5.06 -8.11
N PRO A 111 -0.91 -6.11 -8.63
CA PRO A 111 -1.15 -7.46 -8.18
C PRO A 111 -0.79 -7.64 -6.70
N ILE A 112 -1.62 -8.43 -6.02
CA ILE A 112 -1.53 -8.75 -4.60
C ILE A 112 -1.77 -10.24 -4.38
N ASP A 113 -1.41 -10.76 -3.21
CA ASP A 113 -1.45 -12.19 -2.88
C ASP A 113 -2.85 -12.72 -2.53
N ASP A 114 -3.79 -11.83 -2.18
CA ASP A 114 -5.18 -12.16 -1.83
C ASP A 114 -6.24 -11.42 -2.67
N GLY A 115 -5.89 -11.07 -3.92
CA GLY A 115 -6.81 -10.46 -4.86
C GLY A 115 -8.00 -11.35 -5.25
N SER A 116 -9.11 -10.73 -5.67
CA SER A 116 -10.32 -11.47 -6.06
C SER A 116 -10.28 -12.06 -7.48
N LYS A 117 -9.20 -11.82 -8.25
CA LYS A 117 -8.96 -12.45 -9.55
C LYS A 117 -7.70 -13.33 -9.45
N PRO A 118 -7.84 -14.63 -9.15
CA PRO A 118 -6.72 -15.51 -8.85
C PRO A 118 -5.63 -15.56 -9.92
N ASP A 119 -6.01 -15.43 -11.20
CA ASP A 119 -5.06 -15.44 -12.32
C ASP A 119 -3.99 -14.33 -12.23
N PHE A 120 -4.30 -13.23 -11.53
CA PHE A 120 -3.42 -12.09 -11.33
C PHE A 120 -2.88 -11.98 -9.89
N ASN A 121 -3.07 -13.00 -9.04
CA ASN A 121 -2.57 -12.94 -7.66
C ASN A 121 -1.13 -13.42 -7.53
N ILE A 122 -0.25 -12.63 -6.90
CA ILE A 122 1.12 -13.10 -6.60
C ILE A 122 1.04 -14.30 -5.65
N SER A 123 1.52 -15.46 -6.11
CA SER A 123 1.34 -16.73 -5.37
C SER A 123 2.60 -17.20 -4.66
N SER A 124 3.75 -16.61 -4.96
CA SER A 124 5.06 -17.00 -4.44
C SER A 124 6.10 -15.88 -4.58
N GLU A 125 7.24 -16.01 -3.91
CA GLU A 125 8.42 -15.16 -4.15
C GLU A 125 8.93 -15.29 -5.59
N ALA A 126 8.89 -16.50 -6.16
CA ALA A 126 9.28 -16.72 -7.54
C ALA A 126 8.41 -15.94 -8.54
N ASP A 127 7.13 -15.70 -8.24
CA ASP A 127 6.27 -14.83 -9.05
C ASP A 127 6.76 -13.37 -8.99
N VAL A 128 7.19 -12.91 -7.81
CA VAL A 128 7.76 -11.58 -7.61
C VAL A 128 9.05 -11.45 -8.42
N ASP A 129 9.95 -12.41 -8.31
CA ASP A 129 11.23 -12.41 -9.03
C ASP A 129 11.04 -12.41 -10.54
N VAL A 130 10.11 -13.22 -11.07
CA VAL A 130 9.80 -13.25 -12.51
C VAL A 130 9.34 -11.88 -13.00
N LEU A 131 8.45 -11.21 -12.27
CA LEU A 131 7.92 -9.90 -12.66
C LEU A 131 8.94 -8.77 -12.47
N ARG A 132 9.74 -8.80 -11.38
CA ARG A 132 10.81 -7.80 -11.14
C ARG A 132 11.91 -7.86 -12.18
N ASN A 133 12.22 -9.04 -12.70
CA ASN A 133 13.26 -9.23 -13.70
C ASN A 133 12.78 -8.96 -15.14
N ASP A 134 11.48 -8.73 -15.37
CA ASP A 134 10.95 -8.27 -16.66
C ASP A 134 10.91 -6.73 -16.69
N ALA A 135 11.93 -6.13 -17.30
CA ALA A 135 12.10 -4.68 -17.31
C ALA A 135 10.93 -3.94 -17.97
N GLU A 136 10.33 -4.50 -19.02
CA GLU A 136 9.19 -3.89 -19.71
C GLU A 136 7.95 -3.88 -18.79
N TRP A 137 7.70 -4.98 -18.10
CA TRP A 137 6.59 -5.06 -17.14
C TRP A 137 6.81 -4.12 -15.95
N LEU A 138 8.04 -4.05 -15.42
CA LEU A 138 8.36 -3.22 -14.27
C LEU A 138 8.24 -1.72 -14.57
N GLU A 139 8.72 -1.28 -15.74
CA GLU A 139 8.53 0.11 -16.20
C GLU A 139 7.03 0.44 -16.32
N GLY A 140 6.26 -0.46 -16.92
CA GLY A 140 4.81 -0.31 -17.01
C GLY A 140 4.11 -0.30 -15.65
N TYR A 141 4.64 -1.02 -14.66
CA TYR A 141 4.13 -1.05 -13.30
C TYR A 141 4.33 0.29 -12.60
N HIS A 142 5.54 0.84 -12.67
CA HIS A 142 5.86 2.15 -12.10
C HIS A 142 5.05 3.28 -12.77
N GLU A 143 4.87 3.22 -14.09
CA GLU A 143 4.05 4.19 -14.80
C GLU A 143 2.58 4.10 -14.38
N ALA A 144 2.02 2.90 -14.24
CA ALA A 144 0.65 2.72 -13.77
C ALA A 144 0.44 3.29 -12.35
N LEU A 145 1.42 3.08 -11.45
CA LEU A 145 1.42 3.70 -10.12
C LEU A 145 1.44 5.23 -10.22
N SER A 146 2.33 5.78 -11.04
CA SER A 146 2.48 7.22 -11.25
C SER A 146 1.18 7.83 -11.78
N LEU A 147 0.61 7.30 -12.86
CA LEU A 147 -0.63 7.79 -13.47
C LEU A 147 -1.84 7.72 -12.52
N ALA A 148 -1.95 6.65 -11.72
CA ALA A 148 -3.00 6.52 -10.72
C ALA A 148 -2.85 7.55 -9.59
N CYS A 149 -1.63 7.77 -9.08
CA CYS A 149 -1.35 8.79 -8.07
C CYS A 149 -1.59 10.20 -8.63
N HIS A 150 -1.14 10.46 -9.85
CA HIS A 150 -1.29 11.75 -10.52
C HIS A 150 -2.77 12.10 -10.72
N ALA A 151 -3.61 11.12 -11.08
CA ALA A 151 -5.06 11.30 -11.13
C ALA A 151 -5.66 11.72 -9.78
N TRP A 152 -5.09 11.28 -8.66
CA TRP A 152 -5.49 11.73 -7.32
C TRP A 152 -4.83 13.04 -6.87
N GLY A 153 -4.02 13.66 -7.72
CA GLY A 153 -3.28 14.88 -7.38
C GLY A 153 -2.09 14.61 -6.46
N TRP A 154 -1.45 13.45 -6.58
CA TRP A 154 -0.20 13.10 -5.88
C TRP A 154 0.94 12.89 -6.87
N ASP A 155 2.03 13.60 -6.66
CA ASP A 155 3.30 13.36 -7.35
C ASP A 155 4.05 12.27 -6.59
N LEU A 156 4.09 11.07 -7.17
CA LEU A 156 4.66 9.89 -6.54
C LEU A 156 6.17 10.04 -6.30
N ALA A 157 6.88 10.68 -7.23
CA ALA A 157 8.33 10.87 -7.17
C ALA A 157 8.71 12.01 -6.22
N ALA A 158 8.02 13.15 -6.30
CA ALA A 158 8.26 14.28 -5.41
C ALA A 158 7.61 14.11 -4.02
N GLN A 159 6.85 13.03 -3.81
CA GLN A 159 6.15 12.68 -2.57
C GLN A 159 5.33 13.86 -2.01
N ARG A 160 4.56 14.53 -2.87
CA ARG A 160 3.79 15.73 -2.51
C ARG A 160 2.49 15.84 -3.31
N ARG A 161 1.57 16.65 -2.81
CA ARG A 161 0.37 17.05 -3.56
C ARG A 161 0.75 17.87 -4.78
N ILE A 162 0.01 17.65 -5.86
CA ILE A 162 0.01 18.50 -7.04
C ILE A 162 -0.94 19.66 -6.77
N ASP A 163 -0.45 20.89 -6.92
CA ASP A 163 -1.23 22.12 -6.72
C ASP A 163 -0.78 23.16 -7.78
N PRO A 164 -1.70 23.77 -8.55
CA PRO A 164 -3.15 23.53 -8.57
C PRO A 164 -3.53 22.18 -9.18
N LEU A 165 -4.63 21.60 -8.69
CA LEU A 165 -5.23 20.40 -9.28
C LEU A 165 -5.84 20.70 -10.65
N SER A 166 -5.59 19.83 -11.63
CA SER A 166 -6.32 19.87 -12.90
C SER A 166 -7.76 19.39 -12.71
N LYS A 167 -8.68 19.80 -13.58
CA LYS A 167 -10.10 19.40 -13.52
C LYS A 167 -10.23 17.87 -13.51
N GLY A 168 -10.91 17.31 -12.50
CA GLY A 168 -11.12 15.87 -12.33
C GLY A 168 -9.98 15.16 -11.58
N MET A 169 -8.88 15.86 -11.27
CA MET A 169 -7.91 15.36 -10.30
C MET A 169 -8.43 15.52 -8.88
N GLY A 170 -7.95 14.65 -7.99
CA GLY A 170 -8.22 14.72 -6.57
C GLY A 170 -8.64 13.37 -6.02
N TRP A 171 -8.69 13.29 -4.69
CA TRP A 171 -9.08 12.07 -4.00
C TRP A 171 -10.55 11.72 -4.28
N THR A 172 -10.82 10.45 -4.61
CA THR A 172 -12.15 9.96 -5.06
C THR A 172 -12.65 8.78 -4.21
N ASP A 173 -12.24 8.70 -2.95
CA ASP A 173 -12.67 7.67 -1.98
C ASP A 173 -12.40 6.20 -2.37
N TRP A 174 -11.45 5.98 -3.28
CA TRP A 174 -11.00 4.64 -3.68
C TRP A 174 -9.96 4.06 -2.70
N ASP A 175 -10.31 3.99 -1.41
CA ASP A 175 -9.47 3.42 -0.34
C ASP A 175 -8.90 2.05 -0.71
N VAL A 176 -9.73 1.23 -1.34
CA VAL A 176 -9.40 -0.13 -1.77
C VAL A 176 -8.24 -0.15 -2.77
N ARG A 177 -8.25 0.78 -3.74
CA ARG A 177 -7.18 0.85 -4.76
C ARG A 177 -5.87 1.26 -4.12
N LEU A 178 -5.88 2.30 -3.29
CA LEU A 178 -4.68 2.76 -2.58
C LEU A 178 -4.10 1.65 -1.69
N ALA A 179 -4.95 0.92 -0.97
CA ALA A 179 -4.50 -0.22 -0.15
C ALA A 179 -3.87 -1.34 -0.99
N LYS A 180 -4.44 -1.65 -2.16
CA LYS A 180 -3.86 -2.62 -3.11
C LYS A 180 -2.52 -2.14 -3.67
N MET A 181 -2.40 -0.85 -4.01
CA MET A 181 -1.12 -0.27 -4.45
C MET A 181 -0.06 -0.41 -3.36
N CYS A 182 -0.37 -0.04 -2.11
CA CYS A 182 0.56 -0.22 -0.98
C CYS A 182 0.95 -1.69 -0.78
N ARG A 183 -0.02 -2.63 -0.84
CA ARG A 183 0.27 -4.06 -0.70
C ARG A 183 1.11 -4.57 -1.85
N SER A 184 0.80 -4.17 -3.08
CA SER A 184 1.54 -4.56 -4.27
C SER A 184 3.00 -4.12 -4.16
N VAL A 185 3.24 -2.82 -3.92
CA VAL A 185 4.57 -2.25 -3.75
C VAL A 185 5.35 -2.90 -2.60
N TYR A 186 4.66 -3.28 -1.51
CA TYR A 186 5.25 -4.06 -0.42
C TYR A 186 5.73 -5.45 -0.88
N LEU A 187 4.93 -6.17 -1.68
CA LEU A 187 5.32 -7.49 -2.20
C LEU A 187 6.51 -7.41 -3.18
N PHE A 188 6.67 -6.29 -3.86
CA PHE A 188 7.79 -6.02 -4.76
C PHE A 188 9.02 -5.41 -4.07
N GLU A 189 8.95 -5.17 -2.75
CA GLU A 189 10.03 -4.58 -1.95
C GLU A 189 10.47 -3.18 -2.41
N GLU A 190 9.55 -2.42 -3.01
CA GLU A 190 9.79 -1.08 -3.56
C GLU A 190 9.65 0.00 -2.47
N VAL A 191 10.67 0.09 -1.62
CA VAL A 191 10.67 0.85 -0.34
C VAL A 191 10.25 2.31 -0.49
N GLU A 192 10.86 3.01 -1.46
CA GLU A 192 10.65 4.45 -1.66
C GLU A 192 9.23 4.73 -2.16
N LEU A 193 8.72 3.89 -3.06
CA LEU A 193 7.35 3.97 -3.54
C LEU A 193 6.36 3.68 -2.40
N LEU A 194 6.68 2.72 -1.52
CA LEU A 194 5.84 2.39 -0.38
C LEU A 194 5.76 3.57 0.60
N ALA A 195 6.91 4.20 0.89
CA ALA A 195 6.97 5.37 1.74
C ALA A 195 6.13 6.53 1.18
N SER A 196 6.23 6.78 -0.14
CA SER A 196 5.45 7.82 -0.83
C SER A 196 3.94 7.55 -0.77
N LEU A 197 3.49 6.33 -1.08
CA LEU A 197 2.07 5.96 -1.02
C LEU A 197 1.50 6.03 0.41
N GLN A 198 2.28 5.66 1.41
CA GLN A 198 1.85 5.78 2.80
C GLN A 198 1.79 7.23 3.27
N LYS A 199 2.71 8.08 2.81
CA LYS A 199 2.65 9.53 3.04
C LYS A 199 1.36 10.10 2.43
N PHE A 200 1.06 9.73 1.19
CA PHE A 200 -0.18 10.10 0.54
C PHE A 200 -1.42 9.65 1.33
N ALA A 201 -1.45 8.38 1.76
CA ALA A 201 -2.54 7.86 2.59
C ALA A 201 -2.73 8.66 3.88
N ARG A 202 -1.64 9.03 4.59
CA ARG A 202 -1.72 9.87 5.79
C ARG A 202 -2.30 11.26 5.49
N GLU A 203 -1.90 11.87 4.38
CA GLU A 203 -2.47 13.15 3.97
C GLU A 203 -3.95 13.05 3.66
N VAL A 204 -4.36 12.01 2.92
CA VAL A 204 -5.78 11.77 2.61
C VAL A 204 -6.60 11.57 3.88
N GLN A 205 -6.05 10.82 4.84
CA GLN A 205 -6.70 10.62 6.13
C GLN A 205 -6.89 11.95 6.87
N ALA A 206 -5.87 12.81 6.87
CA ALA A 206 -5.89 14.07 7.59
C ALA A 206 -6.82 15.12 6.96
N LYS A 207 -6.75 15.29 5.63
CA LYS A 207 -7.40 16.40 4.92
C LYS A 207 -8.78 16.04 4.37
N GLU A 208 -8.96 14.85 3.80
CA GLU A 208 -10.21 14.47 3.13
C GLU A 208 -11.12 13.58 3.97
N LYS A 209 -10.57 12.78 4.88
CA LYS A 209 -11.35 11.80 5.66
C LYS A 209 -11.69 12.24 7.08
N GLU A 210 -11.34 13.47 7.48
CA GLU A 210 -11.57 13.99 8.85
C GLU A 210 -10.97 13.05 9.93
N GLY A 211 -9.84 12.42 9.62
CA GLY A 211 -9.18 11.44 10.50
C GLY A 211 -9.76 10.01 10.45
N LYS A 212 -10.83 9.75 9.69
CA LYS A 212 -11.40 8.39 9.53
C LYS A 212 -10.37 7.46 8.91
N SER A 213 -10.26 6.24 9.43
CA SER A 213 -9.29 5.25 8.97
C SER A 213 -9.59 4.74 7.56
N PHE A 214 -8.54 4.37 6.83
CA PHE A 214 -8.64 3.57 5.62
C PHE A 214 -9.08 2.15 5.94
N PHE A 215 -10.03 1.61 5.17
CA PHE A 215 -10.47 0.23 5.31
C PHE A 215 -10.24 -0.55 4.01
N TYR A 216 -9.34 -1.53 4.06
CA TYR A 216 -9.33 -2.66 3.13
C TYR A 216 -9.27 -3.96 3.96
N GLY A 217 -10.44 -4.55 4.20
CA GLY A 217 -10.55 -5.66 5.15
C GLY A 217 -10.11 -5.23 6.56
N MET A 218 -9.17 -5.98 7.17
CA MET A 218 -8.53 -5.61 8.45
C MET A 218 -7.18 -4.89 8.29
N ILE A 219 -6.76 -4.56 7.06
CA ILE A 219 -5.46 -3.92 6.84
C ILE A 219 -5.61 -2.41 7.05
N CYS A 220 -4.97 -1.90 8.10
CA CYS A 220 -4.82 -0.46 8.31
C CYS A 220 -3.47 -0.02 7.71
N GLY A 221 -3.48 0.79 6.66
CA GLY A 221 -2.28 1.24 5.94
C GLY A 221 -1.33 2.15 6.74
N HIS A 222 -1.62 2.42 8.01
CA HIS A 222 -0.95 3.47 8.78
C HIS A 222 0.48 3.12 9.23
N ARG A 223 0.87 1.83 9.31
CA ARG A 223 2.15 1.43 9.95
C ARG A 223 2.96 0.33 9.28
N ALA A 224 2.58 -0.11 8.08
CA ALA A 224 3.33 -1.18 7.41
C ALA A 224 4.81 -0.79 7.14
N ALA A 225 5.14 0.50 6.91
CA ALA A 225 6.54 0.89 6.73
C ALA A 225 7.33 1.07 8.02
N GLU A 226 6.72 1.48 9.15
CA GLU A 226 7.46 1.60 10.42
C GLU A 226 7.99 0.24 10.88
N ALA A 227 7.15 -0.80 10.81
CA ALA A 227 7.54 -2.16 11.16
C ALA A 227 8.56 -2.74 10.15
N TRP A 228 8.46 -2.39 8.87
CA TRP A 228 9.37 -2.89 7.84
C TRP A 228 10.74 -2.21 7.90
N MET A 229 10.82 -0.87 8.07
CA MET A 229 12.09 -0.16 8.29
C MET A 229 12.77 -0.57 9.61
N SER A 230 11.98 -0.89 10.63
CA SER A 230 12.52 -1.42 11.90
C SER A 230 13.00 -2.88 11.80
N CYS A 231 12.46 -3.68 10.88
CA CYS A 231 12.90 -5.06 10.64
C CYS A 231 14.07 -5.15 9.65
N SER A 232 14.14 -4.28 8.63
CA SER A 232 15.26 -4.25 7.68
C SER A 232 16.59 -3.83 8.32
N THR A 233 16.53 -3.09 9.42
CA THR A 233 17.69 -2.73 10.24
C THR A 233 18.03 -3.80 11.30
N SER A 234 17.11 -4.71 11.62
CA SER A 234 17.28 -5.70 12.70
C SER A 234 17.53 -7.13 12.21
N SER A 235 17.29 -7.45 10.94
CA SER A 235 17.33 -8.83 10.43
C SER A 235 18.47 -9.09 9.45
N TYR A 236 19.69 -8.64 9.76
CA TYR A 236 20.95 -9.24 9.28
C TYR A 236 22.11 -8.90 10.24
N PRO A 237 22.19 -9.53 11.43
CA PRO A 237 23.42 -9.47 12.20
C PRO A 237 24.46 -10.39 11.53
N GLY A 238 25.22 -9.89 10.55
CA GLY A 238 26.44 -10.57 10.13
C GLY A 238 27.01 -10.42 8.71
N ALA A 239 26.45 -9.61 7.79
CA ALA A 239 26.91 -9.62 6.40
C ALA A 239 27.45 -8.29 5.82
N LEU A 240 27.42 -7.18 6.57
CA LEU A 240 27.86 -5.87 6.05
C LEU A 240 29.29 -5.46 6.45
N GLU A 241 29.87 -6.07 7.48
CA GLU A 241 31.24 -5.81 7.93
C GLU A 241 32.36 -6.21 6.91
N PRO A 242 32.25 -7.32 6.14
CA PRO A 242 33.34 -7.68 5.22
C PRO A 242 33.51 -6.71 4.05
N LEU A 243 32.43 -6.04 3.62
CA LEU A 243 32.43 -5.18 2.43
C LEU A 243 32.93 -3.76 2.73
N GLU A 244 32.55 -3.18 3.87
CA GLU A 244 33.14 -1.91 4.32
C GLU A 244 34.63 -2.08 4.66
N LEU A 245 35.03 -3.21 5.23
CA LEU A 245 36.44 -3.52 5.50
C LEU A 245 37.24 -3.76 4.21
N ALA A 246 36.64 -4.39 3.20
CA ALA A 246 37.24 -4.58 1.88
C ALA A 246 37.41 -3.26 1.13
N VAL A 247 36.41 -2.37 1.17
CA VAL A 247 36.47 -1.03 0.56
C VAL A 247 37.50 -0.15 1.27
N ARG A 248 37.57 -0.20 2.62
CA ARG A 248 38.62 0.51 3.38
C ARG A 248 40.03 -0.03 3.12
N LYS A 249 40.20 -1.35 2.95
CA LYS A 249 41.48 -1.94 2.54
C LYS A 249 41.87 -1.54 1.11
N ALA A 250 40.90 -1.51 0.19
CA ALA A 250 41.13 -1.09 -1.20
C ALA A 250 41.43 0.42 -1.32
N LEU A 251 40.86 1.27 -0.45
CA LEU A 251 41.17 2.71 -0.42
C LEU A 251 42.54 3.02 0.19
N ASN A 252 43.01 2.20 1.14
CA ASN A 252 44.33 2.39 1.77
C ASN A 252 45.49 1.75 0.98
N GLN A 253 45.22 0.85 0.04
CA GLN A 253 46.21 0.35 -0.89
C GLN A 253 45.99 1.03 -2.23
N ARG A 254 46.86 1.98 -2.62
CA ARG A 254 46.87 2.62 -3.94
C ARG A 254 46.86 1.56 -5.05
N LEU A 255 45.68 1.17 -5.50
CA LEU A 255 45.46 0.36 -6.68
C LEU A 255 44.76 1.21 -7.73
N SER A 256 45.32 1.16 -8.92
CA SER A 256 44.90 1.88 -10.11
C SER A 256 43.45 1.58 -10.46
N VAL A 257 42.71 2.66 -10.70
CA VAL A 257 41.32 2.71 -11.13
C VAL A 257 41.14 2.05 -12.49
N THR A 258 40.38 0.95 -12.54
CA THR A 258 39.45 0.65 -13.64
C THR A 258 38.29 -0.18 -13.09
N GLU A 259 37.08 0.37 -13.25
CA GLU A 259 35.75 -0.22 -13.00
C GLU A 259 35.26 -0.30 -11.54
N ALA A 260 34.34 0.63 -11.21
CA ALA A 260 33.43 0.53 -10.07
C ALA A 260 32.00 0.84 -10.56
N PRO A 261 30.98 0.04 -10.19
CA PRO A 261 29.60 0.39 -10.45
C PRO A 261 29.11 1.43 -9.44
N ARG A 262 28.31 2.39 -9.96
CA ARG A 262 27.61 3.43 -9.20
C ARG A 262 26.64 2.81 -8.19
N ILE A 263 26.89 3.03 -6.91
CA ILE A 263 25.87 3.00 -5.85
C ILE A 263 25.95 4.35 -5.14
N LEU A 264 24.96 5.22 -5.37
CA LEU A 264 24.73 6.40 -4.57
C LEU A 264 23.68 6.04 -3.52
N ILE A 265 24.13 5.83 -2.28
CA ILE A 265 23.27 5.94 -1.10
C ILE A 265 23.39 7.39 -0.65
N TYR A 266 22.32 8.17 -0.79
CA TYR A 266 22.20 9.44 -0.10
C TYR A 266 21.60 9.18 1.28
N GLY A 267 22.37 9.54 2.31
CA GLY A 267 21.85 9.71 3.66
C GLY A 267 21.01 11.00 3.77
N MET A 268 19.98 10.96 4.59
CA MET A 268 19.39 12.14 5.19
C MET A 268 19.24 11.93 6.70
N GLU A 269 20.16 12.55 7.43
CA GLU A 269 19.99 12.92 8.83
C GLU A 269 19.05 14.14 8.95
N GLN A 270 18.41 14.23 10.12
CA GLN A 270 17.85 15.43 10.76
C GLN A 270 16.74 16.19 10.03
N TRP A 271 15.50 16.00 10.52
CA TRP A 271 14.57 17.14 10.72
C TRP A 271 13.97 17.08 12.12
N ASP A 272 14.09 18.22 12.79
CA ASP A 272 13.90 18.46 14.22
C ASP A 272 12.44 18.75 14.58
N ARG A 273 12.20 18.79 15.89
CA ARG A 273 10.97 19.20 16.57
C ARG A 273 10.53 20.64 16.23
N GLU A 274 9.29 20.92 16.67
CA GLU A 274 8.65 22.22 16.91
C GLU A 274 7.74 22.74 15.80
N SER A 275 6.43 22.58 16.02
CA SER A 275 5.53 23.73 16.11
C SER A 275 4.37 23.38 17.04
N ASP A 276 4.45 23.86 18.28
CA ASP A 276 3.28 24.23 19.07
C ASP A 276 2.54 25.36 18.33
N PHE A 277 1.20 25.33 18.30
CA PHE A 277 0.32 26.46 18.67
C PHE A 277 -1.16 26.03 18.65
N VAL A 278 -1.77 25.90 19.84
CA VAL A 278 -2.76 26.80 20.48
C VAL A 278 -4.22 26.54 20.10
N VAL A 279 -4.94 26.04 21.10
CA VAL A 279 -6.40 26.10 21.25
C VAL A 279 -6.78 27.51 21.68
N GLY A 280 -7.80 28.10 21.04
CA GLY A 280 -8.44 29.32 21.49
C GLY A 280 -9.84 29.46 20.90
N CYS A 281 -10.84 29.23 21.76
CA CYS A 281 -12.28 29.57 21.73
C CYS A 281 -12.99 29.76 20.38
#